data_AF-A0A7C1M2N0-F1
#
_entry.id   AF-A0A7C1M2N0-F1
#
_cell.length_a   1.000
_cell.length_b   1.000
_cell.length_c   1.000
_cell.angle_alpha   90.00
_cell.angle_beta   90.00
_cell.angle_gamma   90.00
#
_symmetry.space_group_name_H-M   'P 1'
#
loop_
_entity.id
_entity.type
_entity.pdbx_description
1 polymer ?
#
loop_
_entity_poly.entity_id
_entity_poly.type
_entity_poly.pdbx_seq_one_letter_code
_entity_poly.pdbx_strand_id
1 'polypeptide(L)'
;MAIHFYEKGQLSSGFHGWQVTATLRGKRYQKYFSLIPPASAIPNEFWHRYQETRARYYDARWSARSAALKYIDALETNHPNTRPCRGVGFRGITMGITTGERIDQERCYFSVNEPGNPVRFFITKDCTLSQAWEQAVDHWGEVFDIRPKDIEMKRKHPVGPSAFKALRKQLNEHEGYNISVEALHDVYAEQRAQIERQKASEQTQGEVTEDDLLGWYASLKQEISEYQNR
;
A
#
# COMPACT_ATOMS: atom_id res chain seq x y z
N MET A 1 -3.83 23.19 13.41
CA MET A 1 -4.57 24.28 12.74
C MET A 1 -5.19 25.13 13.82
N ALA A 2 -5.31 26.43 13.61
CA ALA A 2 -5.83 27.32 14.64
C ALA A 2 -6.55 28.52 14.06
N ILE A 3 -7.66 28.87 14.71
CA ILE A 3 -8.39 30.12 14.53
C ILE A 3 -8.15 30.98 15.78
N HIS A 4 -7.69 32.21 15.58
CA HIS A 4 -7.46 33.19 16.63
C HIS A 4 -8.30 34.42 16.37
N PHE A 5 -8.90 34.97 17.42
CA PHE A 5 -9.57 36.25 17.38
C PHE A 5 -8.70 37.28 18.08
N TYR A 6 -8.54 38.45 17.45
CA TYR A 6 -7.80 39.58 18.01
C TYR A 6 -8.73 40.76 18.21
N GLU A 7 -8.85 41.22 19.44
CA GLU A 7 -9.61 42.42 19.79
C GLU A 7 -8.89 43.70 19.37
N LYS A 8 -9.64 44.80 19.29
CA LYS A 8 -9.09 46.11 18.97
C LYS A 8 -8.09 46.54 20.04
N GLY A 9 -6.86 46.82 19.63
CA GLY A 9 -5.76 47.21 20.53
C GLY A 9 -4.93 46.06 21.09
N GLN A 10 -5.31 44.80 20.83
CA GLN A 10 -4.55 43.63 21.29
C GLN A 10 -3.22 43.45 20.56
N LEU A 11 -3.13 43.89 19.29
CA LEU A 11 -1.92 43.84 18.48
C LEU A 11 -1.38 45.24 18.22
N SER A 12 -0.05 45.40 18.33
CA SER A 12 0.65 46.65 18.01
C SER A 12 0.51 47.06 16.54
N SER A 13 0.16 46.13 15.65
CA SER A 13 -0.10 46.39 14.23
C SER A 13 -1.44 47.10 13.97
N GLY A 14 -2.31 47.23 14.98
CA GLY A 14 -3.65 47.80 14.84
C GLY A 14 -4.68 46.86 14.19
N PHE A 15 -4.27 45.65 13.79
CA PHE A 15 -5.20 44.63 13.29
C PHE A 15 -6.13 44.15 14.40
N HIS A 16 -7.42 44.01 14.07
CA HIS A 16 -8.40 43.33 14.89
C HIS A 16 -9.37 42.56 14.01
N GLY A 17 -9.71 41.35 14.45
CA GLY A 17 -10.48 40.37 13.72
C GLY A 17 -9.86 38.99 13.76
N TRP A 18 -10.17 38.17 12.76
CA TRP A 18 -9.85 36.75 12.79
C TRP A 18 -8.57 36.46 12.02
N GLN A 19 -7.71 35.62 12.61
CA GLN A 19 -6.57 35.02 11.94
C GLN A 19 -6.77 33.51 11.91
N VAL A 20 -6.65 32.92 10.71
CA VAL A 20 -6.64 31.47 10.54
C VAL A 20 -5.25 31.05 10.11
N THR A 21 -4.71 30.03 10.77
CA THR A 21 -3.38 29.49 10.47
C THR A 21 -3.42 27.98 10.27
N ALA A 22 -2.66 27.49 9.29
CA ALA A 22 -2.49 26.07 9.03
C ALA A 22 -1.05 25.76 8.62
N THR A 23 -0.56 24.60 9.02
CA THR A 23 0.73 24.06 8.53
C THR A 23 0.44 22.76 7.79
N LEU A 24 0.72 22.73 6.49
CA LEU A 24 0.47 21.58 5.63
C LEU A 24 1.78 21.19 4.94
N ARG A 25 2.25 19.96 5.14
CA ARG A 25 3.55 19.44 4.63
C ARG A 25 4.70 20.45 4.84
N GLY A 26 4.84 20.97 6.06
CA GLY A 26 5.89 21.93 6.43
C GLY A 26 5.68 23.37 5.96
N LYS A 27 4.69 23.64 5.09
CA LYS A 27 4.37 24.99 4.62
C LYS A 27 3.34 25.64 5.53
N ARG A 28 3.63 26.85 6.03
CA ARG A 28 2.71 27.66 6.84
C ARG A 28 1.81 28.52 5.94
N TYR A 29 0.52 28.43 6.17
CA TYR A 29 -0.53 29.22 5.54
C TYR A 29 -1.20 30.09 6.60
N GLN A 30 -1.50 31.34 6.25
CA GLN A 30 -2.18 32.29 7.12
C GLN A 30 -3.15 33.15 6.33
N LYS A 31 -4.31 33.43 6.91
CA LYS A 31 -5.34 34.33 6.38
C LYS A 31 -5.84 35.23 7.49
N TYR A 32 -5.98 36.51 7.18
CA TYR A 32 -6.48 37.52 8.10
C TYR A 32 -7.83 38.04 7.59
N PHE A 33 -8.75 38.25 8.50
CA PHE A 33 -10.11 38.72 8.25
C PHE A 33 -10.39 39.90 9.19
N SER A 34 -10.19 41.10 8.65
CA SER A 34 -10.34 42.36 9.40
C SER A 34 -11.79 42.66 9.71
N LEU A 35 -12.07 43.12 10.93
CA LEU A 35 -13.38 43.65 11.32
C LEU A 35 -13.62 45.10 10.87
N ILE A 36 -12.63 45.75 10.24
CA ILE A 36 -12.85 47.07 9.63
C ILE A 36 -13.70 46.87 8.36
N PRO A 37 -14.93 47.42 8.31
CA PRO A 37 -15.76 47.29 7.13
C PRO A 37 -15.20 48.15 5.98
N PRO A 38 -15.35 47.71 4.72
CA PRO A 38 -14.87 48.45 3.56
C PRO A 38 -15.71 49.70 3.27
N ALA A 39 -16.94 49.76 3.79
CA ALA A 39 -17.85 50.90 3.64
C ALA A 39 -18.63 51.11 4.94
N SER A 40 -18.82 52.38 5.32
CA SER A 40 -19.57 52.78 6.53
C SER A 40 -21.04 52.40 6.50
N ALA A 41 -21.60 52.15 5.31
CA ALA A 41 -22.98 51.70 5.14
C ALA A 41 -23.21 50.25 5.61
N ILE A 42 -22.15 49.45 5.80
CA ILE A 42 -22.27 48.05 6.22
C ILE A 42 -22.36 48.01 7.75
N PRO A 43 -23.44 47.48 8.35
CA PRO A 43 -23.53 47.35 9.79
C PRO A 43 -22.40 46.48 10.36
N ASN A 44 -21.77 46.94 11.43
CA ASN A 44 -20.62 46.26 12.05
C ASN A 44 -20.97 44.81 12.47
N GLU A 45 -22.13 44.60 13.08
CA GLU A 45 -22.57 43.27 13.50
C GLU A 45 -22.66 42.28 12.32
N PHE A 46 -23.24 42.74 11.21
CA PHE A 46 -23.32 41.95 9.97
C PHE A 46 -21.92 41.64 9.42
N TRP A 47 -21.05 42.64 9.35
CA TRP A 47 -19.67 42.46 8.88
C TRP A 47 -18.87 41.50 9.77
N HIS A 48 -19.03 41.60 11.09
CA HIS A 48 -18.36 40.73 12.05
C HIS A 48 -18.77 39.27 11.85
N ARG A 49 -20.08 39.01 11.75
CA ARG A 49 -20.62 37.67 11.50
C ARG A 49 -20.14 37.11 10.16
N TYR A 50 -20.08 37.96 9.13
CA TYR A 50 -19.56 37.57 7.82
C TYR A 50 -18.08 37.16 7.90
N GLN A 51 -17.23 37.96 8.57
CA GLN A 51 -15.81 37.66 8.70
C GLN A 51 -15.55 36.41 9.57
N GLU A 52 -16.31 36.23 10.65
CA GLU A 52 -16.26 35.01 11.44
C GLU A 52 -16.60 33.78 10.58
N THR A 53 -17.68 33.86 9.79
CA THR A 53 -18.10 32.78 8.89
C THR A 53 -17.00 32.44 7.88
N ARG A 54 -16.34 33.46 7.31
CA ARG A 54 -15.19 33.25 6.41
C ARG A 54 -14.02 32.60 7.12
N ALA A 55 -13.71 33.00 8.34
CA ALA A 55 -12.64 32.41 9.13
C ALA A 55 -12.91 30.91 9.39
N ARG A 56 -14.13 30.57 9.84
CA ARG A 56 -14.56 29.17 10.03
C ARG A 56 -14.52 28.37 8.72
N TYR A 57 -14.95 28.96 7.60
CA TYR A 57 -14.85 28.33 6.28
C TYR A 57 -13.40 27.99 5.91
N TYR A 58 -12.45 28.91 6.11
CA TYR A 58 -11.05 28.65 5.79
C TYR A 58 -10.41 27.62 6.71
N ASP A 59 -10.78 27.60 7.98
CA ASP A 59 -10.37 26.55 8.91
C ASP A 59 -10.88 25.17 8.45
N ALA A 60 -12.17 25.03 8.17
CA ALA A 60 -12.74 23.79 7.65
C ALA A 60 -12.10 23.36 6.32
N ARG A 61 -11.93 24.29 5.38
CA ARG A 61 -11.30 24.05 4.07
C ARG A 61 -9.87 23.53 4.21
N TRP A 62 -9.07 24.12 5.10
CA TRP A 62 -7.70 23.67 5.31
C TRP A 62 -7.63 22.36 6.10
N SER A 63 -8.61 22.07 6.97
CA SER A 63 -8.72 20.79 7.68
C SER A 63 -9.01 19.67 6.69
N ALA A 64 -9.97 19.88 5.79
CA ALA A 64 -10.28 18.95 4.71
C ALA A 64 -9.04 18.71 3.82
N ARG A 65 -8.31 19.77 3.47
CA ARG A 65 -7.05 19.64 2.72
C ARG A 65 -5.99 18.87 3.49
N SER A 66 -5.85 19.11 4.79
CA SER A 66 -4.91 18.39 5.65
C SER A 66 -5.23 16.89 5.69
N ALA A 67 -6.50 16.54 5.89
CA ALA A 67 -6.96 15.16 5.89
C ALA A 67 -6.69 14.48 4.54
N ALA A 68 -6.99 15.15 3.42
CA ALA A 68 -6.70 14.62 2.09
C ALA A 68 -5.20 14.38 1.86
N LEU A 69 -4.34 15.29 2.32
CA LEU A 69 -2.89 15.12 2.22
C LEU A 69 -2.40 13.95 3.08
N LYS A 70 -2.92 13.80 4.31
CA LYS A 70 -2.58 12.65 5.18
C LYS A 70 -2.97 11.32 4.54
N TYR A 71 -4.13 11.27 3.88
CA TYR A 71 -4.58 10.10 3.14
C TYR A 71 -3.62 9.76 2.00
N ILE A 72 -3.26 10.73 1.16
CA ILE A 72 -2.29 10.54 0.07
C ILE A 72 -0.94 10.09 0.62
N ASP A 73 -0.42 10.76 1.66
CA ASP A 73 0.84 10.39 2.30
C ASP A 73 0.80 8.96 2.84
N ALA A 74 -0.36 8.51 3.35
CA ALA A 74 -0.55 7.15 3.83
C ALA A 74 -0.51 6.11 2.69
N LEU A 75 -0.96 6.47 1.49
CA LEU A 75 -0.93 5.59 0.31
C LEU A 75 0.43 5.55 -0.39
N GLU A 76 1.27 6.57 -0.23
CA GLU A 76 2.53 6.71 -0.97
C GLU A 76 3.78 6.36 -0.15
N THR A 77 3.67 6.35 1.18
CA THR A 77 4.83 6.19 2.06
C THR A 77 4.58 5.19 3.17
N ASN A 78 5.63 4.46 3.55
CA ASN A 78 5.61 3.65 4.77
C ASN A 78 5.39 4.53 6.00
N HIS A 79 4.95 3.92 7.10
CA HIS A 79 4.88 4.64 8.37
C HIS A 79 6.31 4.99 8.82
N PRO A 80 6.58 6.18 9.42
CA PRO A 80 7.92 6.58 9.85
C PRO A 80 8.59 5.59 10.82
N ASN A 81 7.78 4.89 11.61
CA ASN A 81 8.25 3.88 12.58
C ASN A 81 8.33 2.47 11.98
N THR A 82 8.02 2.28 10.71
CA THR A 82 8.19 0.99 10.04
C THR A 82 9.68 0.67 9.98
N ARG A 83 10.09 -0.45 10.58
CA ARG A 83 11.49 -0.88 10.58
C ARG A 83 11.99 -1.16 9.15
N PRO A 84 13.31 -1.08 8.91
CA PRO A 84 13.91 -1.38 7.61
C PRO A 84 13.42 -2.71 7.03
N CYS A 85 13.24 -2.72 5.70
CA CYS A 85 12.81 -3.87 4.90
C CYS A 85 11.45 -4.49 5.25
N ARG A 86 10.67 -3.94 6.20
CA ARG A 86 9.31 -4.41 6.53
C ARG A 86 8.20 -3.63 5.81
N GLY A 87 8.51 -2.46 5.26
CA GLY A 87 7.53 -1.63 4.57
C GLY A 87 7.16 -2.18 3.20
N VAL A 88 5.90 -2.01 2.81
CA VAL A 88 5.37 -2.37 1.48
C VAL A 88 5.16 -1.17 0.55
N GLY A 89 5.55 0.03 1.00
CA GLY A 89 5.42 1.28 0.24
C GLY A 89 4.17 2.10 0.58
N PHE A 90 3.39 1.69 1.57
CA PHE A 90 2.27 2.46 2.12
C PHE A 90 2.00 2.06 3.58
N ARG A 91 1.16 2.83 4.27
CA ARG A 91 0.84 2.62 5.69
C ARG A 91 -0.26 1.58 5.87
N GLY A 92 -0.19 0.88 6.99
CA GLY A 92 -1.22 -0.08 7.40
C GLY A 92 -0.84 -1.54 7.11
N ILE A 93 0.07 -1.80 6.16
CA ILE A 93 0.58 -3.16 5.90
C ILE A 93 2.09 -3.20 6.09
N THR A 94 2.60 -4.28 6.69
CA THR A 94 4.03 -4.59 6.77
C THR A 94 4.31 -6.05 6.47
N MET A 95 5.50 -6.36 5.97
CA MET A 95 5.99 -7.72 5.82
C MET A 95 6.67 -8.20 7.11
N GLY A 96 6.58 -9.49 7.36
CA GLY A 96 7.29 -10.16 8.44
C GLY A 96 7.69 -11.58 8.06
N ILE A 97 8.58 -12.14 8.87
CA ILE A 97 8.93 -13.56 8.86
C ILE A 97 8.77 -14.04 10.30
N THR A 98 8.06 -15.14 10.52
CA THR A 98 7.99 -15.74 11.85
C THR A 98 9.33 -16.37 12.19
N THR A 99 9.71 -16.23 13.45
CA THR A 99 10.93 -16.83 14.01
C THR A 99 10.47 -17.81 15.08
N GLY A 100 10.58 -19.11 14.78
CA GLY A 100 10.30 -20.20 15.73
C GLY A 100 11.59 -20.88 16.16
N GLU A 101 11.52 -21.73 17.19
CA GLU A 101 12.66 -22.59 17.58
C GLU A 101 12.96 -23.68 16.55
N ARG A 102 11.99 -23.97 15.66
CA ARG A 102 12.13 -24.95 14.58
C ARG A 102 11.99 -24.27 13.21
N ILE A 103 12.79 -24.76 12.26
CA ILE A 103 12.89 -24.23 10.89
C ILE A 103 11.56 -24.34 10.13
N ASP A 104 10.74 -25.36 10.42
CA ASP A 104 9.42 -25.61 9.82
C ASP A 104 8.35 -24.56 10.22
N GLN A 105 8.66 -23.69 11.18
CA GLN A 105 7.79 -22.62 11.65
C GLN A 105 8.14 -21.25 11.06
N GLU A 106 9.20 -21.15 10.27
CA GLU A 106 9.59 -19.91 9.61
C GLU A 106 8.73 -19.66 8.37
N ARG A 107 7.81 -18.70 8.46
CA ARG A 107 6.84 -18.38 7.41
C ARG A 107 6.83 -16.89 7.15
N CYS A 108 6.85 -16.53 5.87
CA CYS A 108 6.65 -15.16 5.43
C CYS A 108 5.17 -14.78 5.55
N TYR A 109 4.89 -13.54 5.93
CA TYR A 109 3.52 -13.04 6.05
C TYR A 109 3.43 -11.54 5.76
N PHE A 110 2.22 -11.10 5.41
CA PHE A 110 1.81 -9.71 5.47
C PHE A 110 1.02 -9.47 6.76
N SER A 111 1.24 -8.34 7.42
CA SER A 111 0.57 -7.94 8.66
C SER A 111 -0.17 -6.65 8.42
N VAL A 112 -1.48 -6.69 8.55
CA VAL A 112 -2.34 -5.50 8.57
C VAL A 112 -2.34 -4.97 10.00
N ASN A 113 -1.72 -3.81 10.20
CA ASN A 113 -1.41 -3.24 11.50
C ASN A 113 -2.59 -2.45 12.07
N GLU A 114 -3.70 -3.14 12.32
CA GLU A 114 -4.85 -2.57 13.01
C GLU A 114 -4.48 -2.16 14.45
N PRO A 115 -4.95 -1.00 14.94
CA PRO A 115 -4.74 -0.59 16.34
C PRO A 115 -5.28 -1.65 17.32
N GLY A 116 -4.37 -2.31 18.03
CA GLY A 116 -4.69 -3.26 19.10
C GLY A 116 -4.79 -4.73 18.66
N ASN A 117 -5.02 -5.02 17.37
CA ASN A 117 -5.16 -6.40 16.89
C ASN A 117 -4.59 -6.59 15.47
N PRO A 118 -3.27 -6.71 15.29
CA PRO A 118 -2.70 -6.91 13.97
C PRO A 118 -3.07 -8.29 13.39
N VAL A 119 -3.62 -8.30 12.18
CA VAL A 119 -4.00 -9.53 11.47
C VAL A 119 -2.90 -9.94 10.49
N ARG A 120 -2.52 -11.23 10.52
CA ARG A 120 -1.42 -11.77 9.70
C ARG A 120 -1.95 -12.70 8.61
N PHE A 121 -1.47 -12.48 7.40
CA PHE A 121 -1.77 -13.26 6.20
C PHE A 121 -0.51 -14.02 5.80
N PHE A 122 -0.50 -15.33 6.06
CA PHE A 122 0.67 -16.18 5.84
C PHE A 122 0.77 -16.65 4.40
N ILE A 123 1.98 -16.59 3.86
CA ILE A 123 2.32 -17.19 2.57
C ILE A 123 2.66 -18.66 2.85
N THR A 124 1.90 -19.56 2.24
CA THR A 124 2.00 -21.00 2.45
C THR A 124 1.84 -21.73 1.12
N LYS A 125 2.02 -23.05 1.11
CA LYS A 125 1.75 -23.87 -0.06
C LYS A 125 0.33 -23.69 -0.64
N ASP A 126 -0.67 -23.53 0.23
CA ASP A 126 -2.09 -23.41 -0.16
C ASP A 126 -2.53 -21.95 -0.37
N CYS A 127 -1.68 -20.99 -0.02
CA CYS A 127 -1.93 -19.55 -0.17
C CYS A 127 -0.70 -18.87 -0.75
N THR A 128 -0.72 -18.63 -2.07
CA THR A 128 0.42 -18.06 -2.79
C THR A 128 0.73 -16.64 -2.33
N LEU A 129 1.89 -16.11 -2.73
CA LEU A 129 2.26 -14.73 -2.42
C LEU A 129 1.21 -13.75 -2.94
N SER A 130 0.73 -13.93 -4.18
CA SER A 130 -0.30 -13.07 -4.76
C SER A 130 -1.62 -13.18 -3.98
N GLN A 131 -2.05 -14.37 -3.59
CA GLN A 131 -3.28 -14.57 -2.81
C GLN A 131 -3.19 -13.96 -1.41
N ALA A 132 -2.08 -14.16 -0.71
CA ALA A 132 -1.85 -13.56 0.61
C ALA A 132 -1.80 -12.03 0.52
N TRP A 133 -1.25 -11.48 -0.57
CA TRP A 133 -1.25 -10.05 -0.84
C TRP A 133 -2.67 -9.51 -1.06
N GLU A 134 -3.46 -10.17 -1.92
CA GLU A 134 -4.85 -9.77 -2.18
C GLU A 134 -5.67 -9.76 -0.90
N GLN A 135 -5.60 -10.82 -0.09
CA GLN A 135 -6.31 -10.89 1.20
C GLN A 135 -5.87 -9.78 2.16
N ALA A 136 -4.57 -9.50 2.23
CA ALA A 136 -4.05 -8.44 3.10
C ALA A 136 -4.50 -7.05 2.64
N VAL A 137 -4.51 -6.79 1.33
CA VAL A 137 -4.95 -5.50 0.75
C VAL A 137 -6.46 -5.31 0.91
N ASP A 138 -7.24 -6.37 0.77
CA ASP A 138 -8.70 -6.31 0.92
C ASP A 138 -9.07 -6.02 2.38
N HIS A 139 -8.48 -6.76 3.31
CA HIS A 139 -8.68 -6.52 4.73
C HIS A 139 -8.17 -5.14 5.17
N TRP A 140 -7.03 -4.68 4.65
CA TRP A 140 -6.55 -3.31 4.87
C TRP A 140 -7.55 -2.27 4.36
N GLY A 141 -8.18 -2.53 3.22
CA GLY A 141 -9.19 -1.65 2.66
C GLY A 141 -10.40 -1.48 3.58
N GLU A 142 -10.88 -2.59 4.14
CA GLU A 142 -11.99 -2.62 5.10
C GLU A 142 -11.65 -1.93 6.42
N VAL A 143 -10.50 -2.27 7.03
CA VAL A 143 -10.11 -1.78 8.35
C VAL A 143 -9.80 -0.28 8.35
N PHE A 144 -9.20 0.23 7.27
CA PHE A 144 -8.75 1.62 7.18
C PHE A 144 -9.68 2.52 6.36
N ASP A 145 -10.86 2.02 5.95
CA ASP A 145 -11.85 2.74 5.12
C ASP A 145 -11.21 3.36 3.86
N ILE A 146 -10.45 2.53 3.16
CA ILE A 146 -9.73 2.95 1.95
C ILE A 146 -10.70 2.95 0.77
N ARG A 147 -10.51 3.92 -0.13
CA ARG A 147 -11.35 4.01 -1.33
C ARG A 147 -11.15 2.78 -2.23
N PRO A 148 -12.21 2.20 -2.80
CA PRO A 148 -12.12 1.03 -3.68
C PRO A 148 -11.11 1.17 -4.83
N LYS A 149 -11.02 2.36 -5.43
CA LYS A 149 -10.05 2.66 -6.49
C LYS A 149 -8.60 2.48 -6.03
N ASP A 150 -8.30 2.90 -4.81
CA ASP A 150 -6.94 2.84 -4.27
C ASP A 150 -6.59 1.41 -3.85
N ILE A 151 -7.57 0.65 -3.32
CA ILE A 151 -7.45 -0.79 -3.06
C ILE A 151 -7.09 -1.53 -4.36
N GLU A 152 -7.84 -1.32 -5.43
CA GLU A 152 -7.59 -1.96 -6.73
C GLU A 152 -6.20 -1.61 -7.29
N MET A 153 -5.78 -0.35 -7.13
CA MET A 153 -4.44 0.09 -7.53
C MET A 153 -3.35 -0.67 -6.76
N LYS A 154 -3.49 -0.86 -5.44
CA LYS A 154 -2.52 -1.60 -4.63
C LYS A 154 -2.54 -3.09 -4.92
N ARG A 155 -3.71 -3.66 -5.20
CA ARG A 155 -3.86 -5.07 -5.58
C ARG A 155 -3.04 -5.41 -6.83
N LYS A 156 -3.07 -4.54 -7.84
CA LYS A 156 -2.32 -4.72 -9.11
C LYS A 156 -0.80 -4.60 -8.99
N HIS A 157 -0.28 -4.14 -7.85
CA HIS A 157 1.16 -3.96 -7.63
C HIS A 157 1.62 -4.75 -6.40
N PRO A 158 1.63 -6.09 -6.47
CA PRO A 158 2.08 -6.93 -5.37
C PRO A 158 3.57 -6.73 -5.09
N VAL A 159 3.94 -6.93 -3.84
CA VAL A 159 5.35 -6.91 -3.43
C VAL A 159 6.05 -8.16 -3.94
N GLY A 160 7.14 -7.99 -4.69
CA GLY A 160 7.87 -9.11 -5.25
C GLY A 160 8.64 -9.96 -4.21
N PRO A 161 8.97 -11.23 -4.54
CA PRO A 161 9.77 -12.13 -3.69
C PRO A 161 11.11 -11.55 -3.20
N SER A 162 11.73 -10.68 -4.01
CA SER A 162 12.99 -10.01 -3.68
C SER A 162 12.91 -9.16 -2.40
N ALA A 163 11.74 -8.63 -2.06
CA ALA A 163 11.54 -7.86 -0.84
C ALA A 163 11.66 -8.73 0.42
N PHE A 164 11.13 -9.95 0.40
CA PHE A 164 11.28 -10.91 1.51
C PHE A 164 12.72 -11.41 1.63
N LYS A 165 13.44 -11.56 0.50
CA LYS A 165 14.88 -11.84 0.53
C LYS A 165 15.67 -10.71 1.22
N ALA A 166 15.34 -9.45 0.92
CA ALA A 166 15.95 -8.30 1.57
C ALA A 166 15.58 -8.22 3.07
N LEU A 167 14.32 -8.51 3.42
CA LEU A 167 13.86 -8.59 4.81
C LEU A 167 14.63 -9.65 5.60
N ARG A 168 14.74 -10.87 5.07
CA ARG A 168 15.52 -11.95 5.69
C ARG A 168 16.97 -11.52 5.94
N LYS A 169 17.61 -10.91 4.93
CA LYS A 169 18.99 -10.41 5.04
C LYS A 169 19.11 -9.39 6.19
N GLN A 170 18.20 -8.42 6.23
CA GLN A 170 18.14 -7.40 7.28
C GLN A 170 17.98 -8.02 8.68
N LEU A 171 17.07 -9.00 8.81
CA LEU A 171 16.81 -9.68 10.08
C LEU A 171 18.05 -10.45 10.58
N ASN A 172 18.75 -11.14 9.68
CA ASN A 172 19.90 -11.94 10.08
C ASN A 172 21.15 -11.08 10.35
N GLU A 173 21.44 -10.09 9.50
CA GLU A 173 22.67 -9.30 9.60
C GLU A 173 22.62 -8.21 10.67
N HIS A 174 21.44 -7.64 10.93
CA HIS A 174 21.30 -6.46 11.78
C HIS A 174 20.44 -6.66 13.02
N GLU A 175 19.56 -7.67 13.04
CA GLU A 175 18.66 -7.92 14.17
C GLU A 175 18.98 -9.22 14.93
N GLY A 176 20.04 -9.93 14.53
CA GLY A 176 20.57 -11.09 15.26
C GLY A 176 19.76 -12.38 15.11
N TYR A 177 18.84 -12.44 14.14
CA TYR A 177 18.09 -13.66 13.85
C TYR A 177 18.93 -14.65 13.02
N ASN A 178 18.54 -15.91 13.01
CA ASN A 178 19.15 -16.94 12.17
C ASN A 178 18.09 -17.64 11.30
N ILE A 179 17.44 -16.85 10.44
CA ILE A 179 16.35 -17.32 9.59
C ILE A 179 16.93 -18.14 8.44
N SER A 180 16.41 -19.34 8.23
CA SER A 180 16.79 -20.24 7.14
C SER A 180 16.41 -19.67 5.77
N VAL A 181 17.05 -20.19 4.71
CA VAL A 181 16.63 -19.89 3.32
C VAL A 181 15.28 -20.54 3.01
N GLU A 182 14.94 -21.63 3.71
CA GLU A 182 13.69 -22.37 3.56
C GLU A 182 12.45 -21.51 3.85
N ALA A 183 12.55 -20.49 4.72
CA ALA A 183 11.48 -19.53 4.98
C ALA A 183 10.99 -18.79 3.71
N LEU A 184 11.80 -18.73 2.66
CA LEU A 184 11.48 -18.10 1.38
C LEU A 184 10.90 -19.10 0.36
N HIS A 185 10.83 -20.40 0.67
CA HIS A 185 10.41 -21.43 -0.28
C HIS A 185 9.04 -21.12 -0.90
N ASP A 186 8.04 -20.84 -0.07
CA ASP A 186 6.67 -20.62 -0.51
C ASP A 186 6.50 -19.26 -1.21
N VAL A 187 7.30 -18.26 -0.82
CA VAL A 187 7.36 -16.95 -1.48
C VAL A 187 7.80 -17.06 -2.94
N TYR A 188 8.75 -17.95 -3.23
CA TYR A 188 9.24 -18.19 -4.59
C TYR A 188 8.49 -19.31 -5.33
N ALA A 189 7.52 -19.98 -4.70
CA ALA A 189 6.80 -21.10 -5.32
C ALA A 189 6.04 -20.67 -6.58
N GLU A 190 5.33 -19.54 -6.51
CA GLU A 190 4.56 -19.00 -7.64
C GLU A 190 5.47 -18.63 -8.83
N GLN A 191 6.60 -17.97 -8.55
CA GLN A 191 7.58 -17.61 -9.57
C GLN A 191 8.22 -18.85 -10.21
N ARG A 192 8.54 -19.89 -9.43
CA ARG A 192 9.08 -21.16 -9.95
C ARG A 192 8.08 -21.84 -10.87
N ALA A 193 6.82 -21.95 -10.45
CA ALA A 193 5.76 -22.53 -11.27
C ALA A 193 5.54 -21.76 -12.58
N GLN A 194 5.67 -20.43 -12.57
CA GLN A 194 5.56 -19.62 -13.78
C GLN A 194 6.72 -19.87 -14.75
N ILE A 195 7.96 -19.98 -14.24
CA ILE A 195 9.15 -20.31 -15.04
C ILE A 195 9.02 -21.72 -15.63
N GLU A 196 8.54 -22.69 -14.86
CA GLU A 196 8.32 -24.05 -15.33
C GLU A 196 7.25 -24.11 -16.44
N ARG A 197 6.15 -23.37 -16.29
CA ARG A 197 5.13 -23.24 -17.35
C ARG A 197 5.68 -22.57 -18.61
N GLN A 198 6.50 -21.53 -18.46
CA GLN A 198 7.14 -20.87 -19.60
C GLN A 198 8.07 -21.83 -20.34
N LYS A 199 8.94 -22.54 -19.62
CA LYS A 199 9.81 -23.57 -20.21
C LYS A 199 9.02 -24.68 -20.90
N ALA A 200 7.94 -25.15 -20.28
CA ALA A 200 7.07 -26.15 -20.88
C ALA A 200 6.44 -25.63 -22.19
N SER A 201 5.96 -24.38 -22.20
CA SER A 201 5.41 -23.75 -23.42
C SER A 201 6.46 -23.51 -24.50
N GLU A 202 7.68 -23.13 -24.14
CA GLU A 202 8.80 -22.96 -25.08
C GLU A 202 9.21 -24.32 -25.68
N GLN A 203 9.22 -25.38 -24.88
CA GLN A 203 9.44 -26.75 -25.37
C GLN A 203 8.31 -27.25 -26.30
N THR A 204 7.07 -26.76 -26.13
CA THR A 204 5.96 -27.10 -27.04
C THR A 204 5.89 -26.19 -28.27
N GLN A 205 6.68 -25.11 -28.33
CA GLN A 205 6.76 -24.17 -29.45
C GLN A 205 7.88 -24.48 -30.45
N GLY A 206 8.62 -25.58 -30.28
CA GLY A 206 9.44 -26.09 -31.38
C GLY A 206 8.57 -26.33 -32.61
N GLU A 207 8.97 -25.80 -33.77
CA GLU A 207 8.28 -26.09 -35.04
C GLU A 207 8.20 -27.60 -35.22
N VAL A 208 7.00 -28.17 -35.05
CA VAL A 208 6.74 -29.55 -35.46
C VAL A 208 6.83 -29.54 -36.98
N THR A 209 7.91 -30.10 -37.50
CA THR A 209 8.11 -30.14 -38.95
C THR A 209 7.13 -31.13 -39.58
N GLU A 210 6.84 -30.97 -40.87
CA GLU A 210 5.98 -31.89 -41.60
C GLU A 210 6.54 -33.33 -41.56
N ASP A 211 7.87 -33.47 -41.48
CA ASP A 211 8.58 -34.74 -41.28
C ASP A 211 8.32 -35.36 -39.89
N ASP A 212 8.22 -34.55 -38.83
CA ASP A 212 7.89 -35.04 -37.48
C ASP A 212 6.45 -35.57 -37.43
N LEU A 213 5.51 -34.91 -38.11
CA LEU A 213 4.12 -35.36 -38.23
C LEU A 213 4.01 -36.66 -39.04
N LEU A 214 4.77 -36.78 -40.12
CA LEU A 214 4.83 -38.01 -40.92
C LEU A 214 5.46 -39.16 -40.14
N GLY A 215 6.49 -38.88 -39.34
CA GLY A 215 7.12 -39.86 -38.44
C GLY A 215 6.16 -40.37 -37.37
N TRP A 216 5.41 -39.48 -36.71
CA TRP A 216 4.40 -39.87 -35.72
C TRP A 216 3.24 -40.64 -36.35
N TYR A 217 2.79 -40.25 -37.55
CA TYR A 217 1.73 -40.95 -38.27
C TYR A 217 2.14 -42.37 -38.70
N ALA A 218 3.41 -42.55 -39.13
CA ALA A 218 3.94 -43.87 -39.46
C ALA A 218 4.05 -44.77 -38.22
N SER A 219 4.54 -44.23 -37.10
CA SER A 219 4.63 -44.93 -35.82
C SER A 219 3.25 -45.37 -35.30
N LEU A 220 2.25 -44.49 -35.35
CA LEU A 220 0.87 -44.80 -34.97
C LEU A 220 0.23 -45.86 -35.87
N LYS A 221 0.48 -45.81 -37.18
CA LYS A 221 0.02 -46.86 -38.10
C LYS A 221 0.63 -48.21 -37.77
N GLN A 222 1.92 -48.23 -37.44
CA GLN A 222 2.62 -49.46 -37.08
C GLN A 222 2.06 -50.05 -35.78
N GLU A 223 1.90 -49.25 -34.73
CA GLU A 223 1.26 -49.70 -33.49
C GLU A 223 -0.17 -50.22 -33.72
N ILE A 224 -1.00 -49.48 -34.45
CA ILE A 224 -2.37 -49.91 -34.76
C ILE A 224 -2.36 -51.25 -35.51
N SER A 225 -1.43 -51.44 -36.45
CA SER A 225 -1.31 -52.69 -37.20
C SER A 225 -0.82 -53.85 -36.33
N GLU A 226 0.04 -53.59 -35.35
CA GLU A 226 0.50 -54.59 -34.38
C GLU A 226 -0.61 -54.99 -33.40
N TYR A 227 -1.49 -54.06 -33.05
CA TYR A 227 -2.68 -54.35 -32.22
C TYR A 227 -3.81 -55.05 -33.00
N GLN A 228 -3.93 -54.82 -34.31
CA GLN A 228 -4.94 -55.47 -35.16
C GLN A 228 -4.55 -56.88 -35.61
N ASN A 229 -3.25 -57.22 -35.55
CA ASN A 229 -2.73 -58.56 -35.86
C ASN A 229 -2.54 -59.45 -34.62
N ARG A 230 -3.07 -59.05 -33.46
CA ARG A 230 -3.26 -59.87 -32.26
C ARG A 230 -4.73 -60.24 -32.10
#